data_AF-A0A6A9SND5-F1
#
_entry.id   AF-A0A6A9SND5-F1
#
_cell.length_a   1.000
_cell.length_b   1.000
_cell.length_c   1.000
_cell.angle_alpha   90.00
_cell.angle_beta   90.00
_cell.angle_gamma   90.00
#
_symmetry.space_group_name_H-M   'P 1'
#
loop_
_entity.id
_entity.type
_entity.pdbx_description
1 polymer ?
#
loop_
_entity_poly.entity_id
_entity_poly.type
_entity_poly.pdbx_seq_one_letter_code
_entity_poly.pdbx_strand_id
1 'polypeptide(L)' 'MGPTVPFCDTPEQSAVVGVVAGLLGGAVGVVLGWGPVGVAVAAGVLAAIGDLGTHAVRGDEQFQKALEQLGRR' A
#
# COMPACT_ATOMS: atom_id res chain seq x y z
N MET A 1 10.45 -28.49 -0.70
CA MET A 1 9.21 -27.69 -0.66
C MET A 1 9.66 -26.25 -0.46
N GLY A 2 9.62 -25.42 -1.50
CA GLY A 2 10.04 -24.02 -1.40
C GLY A 2 9.10 -23.25 -0.47
N PRO A 3 9.57 -22.16 0.18
CA PRO A 3 8.70 -21.35 1.01
C PRO A 3 7.52 -20.87 0.15
N THR A 4 6.31 -21.29 0.51
CA THR A 4 5.09 -20.74 -0.06
C THR A 4 5.06 -19.27 0.34
N VAL A 5 5.32 -18.38 -0.61
CA VAL A 5 5.05 -16.96 -0.42
C VAL A 5 3.56 -16.88 -0.07
N PRO A 6 3.17 -16.42 1.13
CA PRO A 6 1.76 -16.29 1.47
C PRO A 6 1.12 -15.42 0.39
N PHE A 7 0.13 -15.96 -0.32
CA PHE A 7 -0.64 -15.18 -1.27
C PHE A 7 -1.29 -14.03 -0.48
N CYS A 8 -1.25 -12.80 -1.00
CA CYS A 8 -1.94 -11.69 -0.36
C CYS A 8 -3.44 -12.03 -0.27
N ASP A 9 -4.02 -11.99 0.93
CA ASP A 9 -5.45 -12.30 1.13
C ASP A 9 -6.38 -11.36 0.33
N THR A 10 -5.95 -10.11 0.08
CA THR A 10 -6.76 -9.06 -0.58
C THR A 10 -6.02 -8.39 -1.75
N PRO A 11 -5.61 -9.12 -2.80
CA PRO A 11 -4.76 -8.58 -3.86
C PRO A 11 -5.47 -7.52 -4.72
N GLU A 12 -6.78 -7.68 -4.94
CA GLU A 12 -7.60 -6.71 -5.67
C GLU A 12 -7.73 -5.38 -4.90
N GLN A 13 -7.79 -5.43 -3.56
CA GLN A 13 -7.80 -4.22 -2.73
C GLN A 13 -6.52 -3.43 -2.94
N SER A 14 -5.36 -4.07 -2.78
CA SER A 14 -4.08 -3.38 -2.94
C SER A 14 -3.89 -2.83 -4.35
N ALA A 15 -4.41 -3.52 -5.38
CA ALA A 15 -4.44 -3.00 -6.75
C ALA A 15 -5.32 -1.73 -6.87
N VAL A 16 -6.53 -1.74 -6.32
CA VAL A 16 -7.43 -0.58 -6.32
C VAL A 16 -6.80 0.60 -5.57
N VAL A 17 -6.26 0.35 -4.37
CA VAL A 17 -5.58 1.37 -3.58
C VAL A 17 -4.39 1.95 -4.34
N GLY A 18 -3.58 1.10 -4.98
CA GLY A 18 -2.44 1.53 -5.79
C GLY A 18 -2.84 2.42 -6.96
N VAL A 19 -3.91 2.07 -7.68
CA VAL A 19 -4.43 2.90 -8.78
C VAL A 19 -4.93 4.25 -8.26
N VAL A 20 -5.73 4.26 -7.19
CA VAL A 20 -6.25 5.51 -6.59
C VAL A 20 -5.10 6.39 -6.09
N ALA A 21 -4.14 5.82 -5.38
CA ALA A 21 -2.96 6.53 -4.90
C ALA A 21 -2.10 7.08 -6.04
N GLY A 22 -1.95 6.33 -7.14
CA GLY A 22 -1.27 6.76 -8.35
C GLY A 22 -1.95 7.97 -9.00
N LEU A 23 -3.27 7.95 -9.13
CA LEU A 23 -4.05 9.07 -9.67
C LEU A 23 -3.93 10.31 -8.79
N LEU A 24 -4.05 10.15 -7.46
CA LEU A 24 -3.94 11.26 -6.52
C LEU A 24 -2.52 11.84 -6.48
N GLY A 25 -1.50 10.99 -6.37
CA GLY A 25 -0.10 11.40 -6.41
C GLY A 25 0.28 12.08 -7.72
N GLY A 26 -0.24 11.57 -8.84
CA GLY A 26 -0.13 12.17 -10.17
C GLY A 26 -0.74 13.57 -10.23
N ALA A 27 -1.99 13.72 -9.81
CA ALA A 27 -2.69 15.01 -9.80
C ALA A 27 -1.97 16.05 -8.93
N VAL A 28 -1.56 15.66 -7.71
CA VAL A 28 -0.78 16.53 -6.82
C VAL A 28 0.55 16.92 -7.46
N GLY A 29 1.25 15.96 -8.06
CA GLY A 29 2.51 16.19 -8.75
C GLY A 29 2.41 17.20 -9.89
N VAL A 30 1.34 17.09 -10.70
CA VAL A 30 1.06 18.04 -11.79
C VAL A 30 0.78 19.44 -11.24
N VAL A 31 -0.07 19.55 -10.22
CA VAL A 31 -0.45 20.84 -9.61
C VAL A 31 0.75 21.55 -8.99
N LEU A 32 1.67 20.80 -8.37
CA LEU A 32 2.83 21.34 -7.67
C LEU A 32 4.10 21.42 -8.55
N GLY A 33 4.02 21.04 -9.82
CA GLY A 33 5.15 21.11 -10.75
C GLY A 33 6.29 20.15 -10.39
N TRP A 34 5.99 18.99 -9.80
CA TRP A 34 6.99 18.00 -9.43
C TRP A 34 7.53 17.23 -10.63
N GLY A 35 8.83 16.92 -10.60
CA GLY A 35 9.42 15.98 -11.55
C GLY A 35 8.94 14.53 -11.33
N PRO A 36 9.18 13.62 -12.29
CA PRO A 36 8.66 12.25 -12.24
C PRO A 36 8.99 11.48 -10.95
N VAL A 37 10.19 11.70 -10.39
CA VAL A 37 10.62 11.10 -9.12
C VAL A 37 9.74 11.57 -7.97
N GLY A 38 9.43 12.86 -7.87
CA GLY A 38 8.57 13.40 -6.82
C GLY A 38 7.16 12.84 -6.89
N VAL A 39 6.62 12.71 -8.11
CA VAL A 39 5.31 12.09 -8.35
C VAL A 39 5.30 10.62 -7.93
N ALA A 40 6.32 9.85 -8.33
CA ALA A 40 6.43 8.44 -7.99
C ALA A 40 6.55 8.21 -6.47
N VAL A 41 7.33 9.05 -5.78
CA VAL A 41 7.43 8.99 -4.31
C VAL A 41 6.09 9.31 -3.65
N ALA A 42 5.40 10.36 -4.08
CA ALA A 42 4.11 10.73 -3.53
C ALA A 42 3.05 9.64 -3.74
N ALA A 43 2.96 9.10 -4.95
CA ALA A 43 2.08 7.98 -5.26
C ALA A 43 2.40 6.74 -4.40
N GLY A 44 3.68 6.39 -4.25
CA GLY A 44 4.13 5.27 -3.44
C GLY A 44 3.80 5.44 -1.96
N VAL A 45 4.00 6.63 -1.39
CA VAL A 45 3.65 6.94 0.00
C VAL A 45 2.14 6.86 0.21
N LEU A 46 1.34 7.44 -0.69
CA LEU A 46 -0.11 7.37 -0.62
C LEU A 46 -0.62 5.92 -0.72
N ALA A 47 -0.01 5.10 -1.59
CA ALA A 47 -0.36 3.70 -1.73
C ALA A 47 -0.05 2.92 -0.45
N ALA A 48 1.14 3.12 0.13
CA ALA A 48 1.53 2.47 1.38
C ALA A 48 0.60 2.84 2.54
N ILE A 49 0.29 4.13 2.71
CA ILE A 49 -0.62 4.60 3.76
C ILE A 49 -2.04 4.06 3.53
N GLY A 50 -2.53 4.13 2.30
CA GLY A 50 -3.86 3.64 1.94
C GLY A 50 -4.03 2.15 2.17
N ASP A 51 -3.01 1.36 1.83
CA ASP A 51 -3.07 -0.09 1.94
C ASP A 51 -2.99 -0.52 3.41
N LEU A 52 -2.04 0.03 4.17
CA LEU A 52 -1.94 -0.16 5.62
C LEU A 52 -3.23 0.25 6.34
N GLY A 53 -3.80 1.40 5.99
CA GLY A 53 -5.05 1.89 6.58
C GLY A 53 -6.23 0.99 6.25
N THR A 54 -6.32 0.51 5.01
CA THR A 54 -7.43 -0.36 4.58
C THR A 54 -7.39 -1.71 5.29
N HIS A 55 -6.20 -2.33 5.40
CA HIS A 55 -6.02 -3.57 6.16
C HIS A 55 -6.31 -3.38 7.65
N ALA A 56 -5.91 -2.24 8.23
CA ALA A 56 -6.20 -1.94 9.63
C ALA A 56 -7.70 -1.79 9.91
N VAL A 57 -8.45 -1.14 9.01
CA VAL A 57 -9.91 -0.97 9.13
C VAL A 57 -10.65 -2.28 8.93
N ARG A 58 -10.21 -3.12 7.99
CA ARG A 58 -10.87 -4.41 7.69
C ARG A 58 -10.51 -5.52 8.68
N GLY A 59 -9.36 -5.41 9.35
CA GLY A 59 -8.91 -6.40 10.32
C GLY A 59 -8.42 -7.70 9.69
N ASP A 60 -7.77 -7.62 8.53
CA ASP A 60 -7.37 -8.80 7.74
C ASP A 60 -6.43 -9.74 8.53
N GLU A 61 -6.62 -11.06 8.43
CA GLU A 61 -5.87 -12.04 9.22
C GLU A 61 -4.36 -12.01 8.92
N GLN A 62 -3.98 -11.96 7.64
CA GLN A 62 -2.57 -11.85 7.25
C GLN A 62 -1.93 -10.57 7.80
N PHE A 63 -2.68 -9.46 7.82
CA PHE A 63 -2.20 -8.19 8.38
C PHE A 63 -2.00 -8.29 9.90
N GLN A 64 -2.96 -8.86 10.63
CA GLN A 64 -2.83 -9.08 12.08
C GLN A 64 -1.66 -10.00 12.42
N LYS A 65 -1.49 -11.11 11.68
CA LYS A 65 -0.34 -12.02 11.84
C LYS A 65 0.99 -11.29 11.59
N ALA A 66 1.04 -10.39 10.62
CA ALA A 66 2.24 -9.58 10.36
C ALA A 66 2.53 -8.60 11.51
N LEU A 67 1.51 -7.96 12.08
CA LEU A 67 1.67 -7.08 13.25
C LEU A 67 2.15 -7.86 14.49
N GLU A 68 1.61 -9.05 14.72
CA GLU A 68 2.07 -9.93 15.80
C GLU A 68 3.56 -10.27 15.67
N GLN A 69 4.05 -10.55 14.45
CA GLN A 69 5.46 -10.77 14.19
C GLN A 69 6.35 -9.55 14.48
N LEU A 70 5.82 -8.33 14.26
CA LEU A 70 6.53 -7.09 14.60
C LEU A 70 6.57 -6.86 16.12
N GLY A 71 5.50 -7.20 16.84
CA GLY A 71 5.40 -7.06 18.30
C GLY A 71 6.11 -8.15 19.10
N ARG A 72 6.41 -9.30 18.49
CA ARG A 72 7.15 -10.43 19.10
C ARG A 72 8.67 -10.30 19.08
N ARG A 73 9.19 -9.10 18.87
CA ARG A 73 10.64 -8.81 18.92
C ARG A 73 11.13 -8.62 20.36
#